data_AF-A0A3B1DUB0-F1
#
_entry.id   AF-A0A3B1DUB0-F1
#
_cell.length_a   1.000
_cell.length_b   1.000
_cell.length_c   1.000
_cell.angle_alpha   90.00
_cell.angle_beta   90.00
_cell.angle_gamma   90.00
#
_symmetry.space_group_name_H-M   'P 1'
#
loop_
_entity.id
_entity.type
_entity.pdbx_description
1 polymer ?
#
loop_
_entity_poly.entity_id
_entity_poly.type
_entity_poly.pdbx_seq_one_letter_code
_entity_poly.pdbx_strand_id
1 'polypeptide(L)'
;MISSQQTEYEFELHLAGISKINKNVEDRLFLAGCDDATLSSQNGKVSLVFSRESTSLKNAIISAISDVNSSGLSVTVLGVDLCEPNDTGHREELLLINEMIQLFYPLEQKP
;
A
#
# COMPACT_ATOMS: atom_id res chain seq x y z
N MET A 1 -28.04 -6.92 -15.45
CA MET A 1 -27.04 -6.03 -14.85
C MET A 1 -26.12 -6.93 -14.04
N ILE A 2 -24.84 -7.00 -14.40
CA ILE A 2 -23.87 -7.79 -13.63
C ILE A 2 -23.42 -6.84 -12.52
N SER A 3 -23.90 -7.04 -11.29
CA SER A 3 -23.36 -6.32 -10.14
C SER A 3 -21.95 -6.82 -9.91
N SER A 4 -20.94 -5.97 -10.12
CA SER A 4 -19.58 -6.26 -9.67
C SER A 4 -19.63 -6.39 -8.15
N GLN A 5 -19.40 -7.58 -7.60
CA GLN A 5 -19.24 -7.74 -6.15
C GLN A 5 -17.87 -7.15 -5.78
N GLN A 6 -17.88 -6.14 -4.91
CA GLN A 6 -16.68 -5.61 -4.27
C GLN A 6 -16.48 -6.34 -2.93
N THR A 7 -15.24 -6.64 -2.61
CA THR A 7 -14.80 -7.23 -1.35
C THR A 7 -13.86 -6.23 -0.68
N GLU A 8 -13.96 -6.09 0.63
CA GLU A 8 -13.02 -5.31 1.43
C GLU A 8 -11.73 -6.12 1.64
N TYR A 9 -10.59 -5.53 1.33
CA TYR A 9 -9.28 -6.14 1.48
C TYR A 9 -8.44 -5.36 2.47
N GLU A 10 -7.85 -6.08 3.43
CA GLU A 10 -6.95 -5.51 4.43
C GLU A 10 -5.48 -5.85 4.14
N PHE A 11 -4.66 -4.81 3.95
CA PHE A 11 -3.24 -4.96 3.64
C PHE A 11 -2.43 -3.76 4.12
N GLU A 12 -1.13 -3.96 4.28
CA GLU A 12 -0.17 -2.96 4.75
C GLU A 12 0.84 -2.63 3.66
N LEU A 13 0.96 -1.36 3.27
CA LEU A 13 2.04 -0.85 2.42
C LEU A 13 3.18 -0.33 3.29
N HIS A 14 4.38 -0.85 3.08
CA HIS A 14 5.59 -0.33 3.73
C HIS A 14 6.19 0.80 2.91
N LEU A 15 6.47 1.94 3.54
CA LEU A 15 6.94 3.15 2.86
C LEU A 15 8.36 3.53 3.28
N ALA A 16 9.13 4.03 2.32
CA ALA A 16 10.36 4.79 2.51
C ALA A 16 10.18 6.25 2.06
N GLY A 17 11.10 7.12 2.49
CA GLY A 17 11.13 8.54 2.09
C GLY A 17 10.42 9.50 3.06
N ILE A 18 9.61 8.98 4.01
CA ILE A 18 9.01 9.77 5.09
C ILE A 18 9.65 9.38 6.42
N SER A 19 10.35 10.32 7.05
CA SER A 19 10.93 10.12 8.39
C SER A 19 10.02 10.60 9.52
N LYS A 20 9.02 11.44 9.22
CA LYS A 20 8.11 12.02 10.22
C LYS A 20 6.71 12.22 9.68
N ILE A 21 5.75 11.56 10.32
CA ILE A 21 4.32 11.78 10.10
C ILE A 21 3.95 13.16 10.62
N ASN A 22 3.29 13.96 9.78
CA ASN A 22 2.73 15.24 10.16
C ASN A 22 1.44 15.47 9.38
N LYS A 23 0.64 16.45 9.83
CA LYS A 23 -0.67 16.74 9.23
C LYS A 23 -0.63 16.97 7.72
N ASN A 24 0.43 17.60 7.19
CA ASN A 24 0.54 17.81 5.74
C ASN A 24 0.82 16.50 4.96
N VAL A 25 1.43 15.49 5.58
CA VAL A 25 1.54 14.15 4.99
C VAL A 25 0.16 13.47 4.97
N GLU A 26 -0.56 13.52 6.09
CA GLU A 26 -1.92 12.96 6.21
C GLU A 26 -2.87 13.62 5.21
N ASP A 27 -2.91 14.95 5.16
CA ASP A 27 -3.77 15.71 4.25
C ASP A 27 -3.48 15.36 2.77
N ARG A 28 -2.19 15.22 2.40
CA ARG A 28 -1.83 14.86 1.02
C ARG A 28 -2.21 13.44 0.64
N LEU A 29 -2.11 12.48 1.56
CA LEU A 29 -2.53 11.10 1.30
C LEU A 29 -4.04 11.00 1.23
N PHE A 30 -4.76 11.67 2.14
CA PHE A 30 -6.21 11.75 2.11
C PHE A 30 -6.71 12.33 0.78
N LEU A 31 -6.16 13.48 0.35
CA LEU A 31 -6.54 14.11 -0.92
C LEU A 31 -6.16 13.28 -2.16
N ALA A 32 -5.23 12.34 -2.02
CA ALA A 32 -4.81 11.44 -3.10
C ALA A 32 -5.68 10.18 -3.22
N GLY A 33 -6.67 9.99 -2.34
CA GLY A 33 -7.55 8.81 -2.35
C GLY A 33 -7.12 7.71 -1.39
N CYS A 34 -6.26 8.00 -0.40
CA CYS A 34 -5.94 7.10 0.70
C CYS A 34 -6.79 7.41 1.96
N ASP A 35 -8.07 7.72 1.79
CA ASP A 35 -8.99 8.00 2.90
C ASP A 35 -9.43 6.74 3.67
N ASP A 36 -9.19 5.58 3.07
CA ASP A 36 -9.37 4.23 3.60
C ASP A 36 -8.10 3.65 4.24
N ALA A 37 -7.11 4.51 4.52
CA ALA A 37 -5.81 4.12 5.06
C ALA A 37 -5.49 4.76 6.40
N THR A 38 -4.94 3.97 7.32
CA THR A 38 -4.38 4.45 8.59
C THR A 38 -2.86 4.51 8.50
N LEU A 39 -2.30 5.68 8.83
CA LEU A 39 -0.86 5.87 8.92
C LEU A 39 -0.29 5.31 10.22
N SER A 40 0.73 4.48 10.12
CA SER A 40 1.42 3.86 11.24
C SER A 40 2.92 4.15 11.15
N SER A 41 3.56 4.34 12.30
CA SER A 41 5.03 4.36 12.37
C SER A 41 5.51 3.47 13.50
N GLN A 42 6.33 2.48 13.16
CA GLN A 42 6.92 1.54 14.10
C GLN A 42 8.42 1.43 13.85
N ASN A 43 9.23 1.63 14.88
CA ASN A 43 10.69 1.52 14.82
C ASN A 43 11.34 2.34 13.69
N GLY A 44 10.80 3.53 13.40
CA GLY A 44 11.29 4.40 12.33
C GLY A 44 10.89 3.98 10.90
N LYS A 45 10.12 2.91 10.76
CA LYS A 45 9.44 2.54 9.51
C LYS A 45 8.05 3.17 9.50
N VAL A 46 7.62 3.65 8.34
CA VAL A 46 6.28 4.19 8.14
C VAL A 46 5.53 3.21 7.25
N SER A 47 4.28 2.94 7.59
CA SER A 47 3.40 2.09 6.82
C SER A 47 1.99 2.68 6.74
N LEU A 48 1.25 2.24 5.73
CA LEU A 48 -0.17 2.53 5.55
C LEU A 48 -0.94 1.22 5.62
N VAL A 49 -1.87 1.13 6.56
CA VAL A 49 -2.78 -0.01 6.68
C VAL A 49 -4.09 0.37 6.01
N PHE A 50 -4.45 -0.34 4.94
CA PHE A 50 -5.64 -0.11 4.15
C PHE A 50 -6.75 -1.09 4.52
N SER A 51 -8.00 -0.62 4.46
CA SER A 51 -9.22 -1.43 4.41
C SER A 51 -9.99 -1.04 3.14
N ARG A 52 -9.56 -1.57 1.99
CA ARG A 52 -9.96 -1.08 0.66
C ARG A 52 -10.95 -1.98 -0.06
N GLU A 53 -12.06 -1.42 -0.50
CA GLU A 53 -13.05 -2.14 -1.33
C GLU A 53 -12.60 -2.26 -2.79
N SER A 54 -12.61 -3.48 -3.32
CA SER A 54 -12.19 -3.73 -4.70
C SER A 54 -12.78 -5.03 -5.27
N THR A 55 -12.67 -5.22 -6.58
CA THR A 55 -13.05 -6.47 -7.26
C THR A 55 -12.00 -7.57 -7.12
N SER A 56 -10.77 -7.22 -6.72
CA SER A 56 -9.70 -8.16 -6.40
C SER A 56 -8.65 -7.50 -5.51
N LEU A 57 -7.90 -8.31 -4.77
CA LEU A 57 -6.79 -7.85 -3.94
C LEU A 57 -5.75 -7.09 -4.77
N LYS A 58 -5.32 -7.65 -5.92
CA LYS A 58 -4.40 -6.96 -6.83
C LYS A 58 -4.89 -5.58 -7.25
N ASN A 59 -6.17 -5.44 -7.57
CA ASN A 59 -6.73 -4.13 -7.92
C ASN A 59 -6.72 -3.18 -6.72
N ALA A 60 -7.00 -3.70 -5.50
CA ALA A 60 -6.94 -2.91 -4.28
C ALA A 60 -5.50 -2.40 -4.03
N ILE A 61 -4.50 -3.28 -4.13
CA ILE A 61 -3.10 -2.92 -3.92
C ILE A 61 -2.59 -1.97 -5.01
N ILE A 62 -2.85 -2.24 -6.29
CA ILE A 62 -2.38 -1.39 -7.39
C ILE A 62 -2.99 0.01 -7.30
N SER A 63 -4.29 0.11 -7.00
CA SER A 63 -4.93 1.42 -6.78
C SER A 63 -4.31 2.15 -5.58
N ALA A 64 -4.06 1.46 -4.47
CA ALA A 64 -3.45 2.06 -3.29
C ALA A 64 -2.04 2.60 -3.58
N ILE A 65 -1.22 1.84 -4.32
CA ILE A 65 0.10 2.29 -4.76
C ILE A 65 -0.03 3.51 -5.69
N SER A 66 -1.02 3.53 -6.58
CA SER A 66 -1.27 4.67 -7.47
C SER A 66 -1.66 5.93 -6.70
N ASP A 67 -2.50 5.81 -5.69
CA ASP A 67 -2.94 6.92 -4.84
C ASP A 67 -1.76 7.48 -4.02
N VAL A 68 -0.98 6.59 -3.40
CA VAL A 68 0.25 6.97 -2.68
C VAL A 68 1.22 7.73 -3.60
N ASN A 69 1.43 7.25 -4.83
CA ASN A 69 2.30 7.93 -5.81
C ASN A 69 1.72 9.27 -6.30
N SER A 70 0.39 9.40 -6.35
CA SER A 70 -0.30 10.62 -6.79
C SER A 70 -0.36 11.70 -5.71
N SER A 71 -0.01 11.37 -4.46
CA SER A 71 0.04 12.32 -3.34
C SER A 71 1.07 13.44 -3.49
N GLY A 72 2.00 13.33 -4.45
CA GLY A 72 3.10 14.28 -4.63
C GLY A 72 4.13 14.23 -3.49
N LEU A 73 4.05 13.22 -2.62
CA LEU A 73 5.07 12.92 -1.62
C LEU A 73 6.26 12.21 -2.28
N SER A 74 7.47 12.51 -1.84
CA SER A 74 8.66 11.73 -2.20
C SER A 74 8.71 10.44 -1.38
N VAL A 75 7.76 9.54 -1.64
CA VAL A 75 7.65 8.22 -1.02
C VAL A 75 8.01 7.11 -1.99
N THR A 76 8.45 5.99 -1.45
CA THR A 76 8.64 4.77 -2.21
C THR A 76 7.98 3.62 -1.48
N VAL A 77 7.13 2.86 -2.18
CA VAL A 77 6.55 1.64 -1.65
C VAL A 77 7.62 0.55 -1.68
N LEU A 78 7.91 -0.03 -0.51
CA LEU A 78 8.92 -1.08 -0.32
C LEU A 78 8.35 -2.47 -0.50
N GLY A 79 7.07 -2.66 -0.21
CA GLY A 79 6.42 -3.94 -0.24
C GLY A 79 5.03 -3.89 0.37
N VAL A 80 4.34 -5.02 0.29
CA VAL A 80 2.98 -5.20 0.76
C VAL A 80 2.89 -6.47 1.58
N ASP A 81 2.22 -6.38 2.73
CA ASP A 81 1.85 -7.52 3.56
C ASP A 81 0.32 -7.60 3.69
N LEU A 82 -0.20 -8.80 3.90
CA LEU A 82 -1.60 -9.01 4.27
C LEU A 82 -1.74 -8.99 5.79
N CYS A 83 -2.78 -8.34 6.31
CA CYS A 83 -3.07 -8.37 7.74
C CYS A 83 -3.42 -9.79 8.23
N GLU A 84 -4.03 -10.61 7.38
CA GLU A 84 -4.34 -12.02 7.64
C GLU A 84 -3.41 -12.96 6.85
N PRO A 85 -2.25 -13.34 7.40
CA PRO A 85 -1.20 -14.08 6.67
C PRO A 85 -1.58 -15.53 6.32
N ASN A 86 -2.69 -16.03 6.88
CA ASN A 86 -3.20 -17.39 6.64
C ASN A 86 -4.14 -17.47 5.43
N ASP A 87 -4.51 -16.35 4.82
CA ASP A 87 -5.26 -16.36 3.57
C ASP A 87 -4.37 -16.92 2.45
N THR A 88 -4.60 -18.20 2.14
CA THR A 88 -3.81 -18.93 1.15
C THR A 88 -4.21 -18.55 -0.28
N GLY A 89 -5.41 -17.97 -0.46
CA GLY A 89 -5.99 -17.67 -1.78
C GLY A 89 -5.25 -16.57 -2.52
N HIS A 90 -4.55 -15.70 -1.80
CA HIS A 90 -3.91 -14.51 -2.36
C HIS A 90 -2.38 -14.54 -2.35
N ARG A 91 -1.76 -15.63 -1.87
CA ARG A 91 -0.31 -15.70 -1.65
C ARG A 91 0.51 -15.51 -2.93
N GLU A 92 0.18 -16.23 -4.01
CA GLU A 92 0.90 -16.11 -5.28
C GLU A 92 0.76 -14.70 -5.88
N GLU A 93 -0.43 -14.11 -5.77
CA GLU A 93 -0.68 -12.74 -6.24
C GLU A 93 0.14 -11.72 -5.45
N LEU A 94 0.22 -11.87 -4.13
CA LEU A 94 1.04 -11.03 -3.26
C LEU A 94 2.54 -11.19 -3.55
N LEU A 95 3.02 -12.43 -3.81
CA LEU A 95 4.40 -12.68 -4.19
C LEU A 95 4.76 -11.92 -5.48
N LEU A 96 3.93 -12.04 -6.52
CA LEU A 96 4.16 -11.35 -7.80
C LEU A 96 4.16 -9.84 -7.64
N ILE A 97 3.25 -9.28 -6.83
CA ILE A 97 3.19 -7.84 -6.57
C ILE A 97 4.46 -7.38 -5.85
N ASN A 98 4.91 -8.12 -4.83
CA ASN A 98 6.14 -7.79 -4.13
C ASN A 98 7.38 -7.92 -5.02
N GLU A 99 7.46 -8.95 -5.87
CA GLU A 99 8.53 -9.07 -6.87
C GLU A 99 8.53 -7.88 -7.83
N MET A 100 7.37 -7.46 -8.31
CA MET A 100 7.25 -6.27 -9.15
C MET A 100 7.73 -5.02 -8.42
N ILE A 101 7.31 -4.78 -7.18
CA ILE A 101 7.75 -3.63 -6.37
C ILE A 101 9.27 -3.64 -6.23
N GLN A 102 9.87 -4.79 -5.95
CA GLN A 102 11.32 -4.93 -5.79
C GLN A 102 12.10 -4.69 -7.10
N LEU A 103 11.53 -5.03 -8.26
CA LEU A 103 12.13 -4.72 -9.57
C LEU A 103 12.17 -3.21 -9.87
N PHE A 104 11.19 -2.46 -9.35
CA PHE A 104 11.14 -1.00 -9.47
C PHE A 104 11.79 -0.27 -8.30
N TYR A 105 12.24 -0.99 -7.27
CA TYR A 105 12.98 -0.42 -6.16
C TYR A 105 14.44 -0.14 -6.59
N PRO A 106 14.97 1.08 -6.42
CA PRO A 106 16.36 1.36 -6.74
C PRO A 106 17.29 0.46 -5.91
N LEU A 107 18.13 -0.33 -6.58
CA LEU A 107 19.10 -1.24 -5.96
C LEU A 107 20.12 -0.55 -5.02
N GLU A 108 20.16 0.78 -5.01
CA GLU A 108 21.15 1.61 -4.29
C GLU A 108 20.82 1.87 -2.80
N GLN A 109 19.79 1.25 -2.23
CA GLN A 109 19.47 1.36 -0.79
C GLN A 109 19.45 0.02 -0.03
N LYS A 110 20.25 -0.96 -0.46
CA LYS A 110 20.56 -2.11 0.38
C LYS A 110 21.80 -1.77 1.21
N PRO A 111 21.77 -1.89 2.55
CA PRO A 111 22.95 -1.67 3.40
C PRO A 111 24.07 -2.67 3.07
#